data_AF-A0AAE4FBQ2-F1
#
_entry.id   AF-A0AAE4FBQ2-F1
#
_cell.length_a   1.000
_cell.length_b   1.000
_cell.length_c   1.000
_cell.angle_alpha   90.00
_cell.angle_beta   90.00
_cell.angle_gamma   90.00
#
_symmetry.space_group_name_H-M   'P 1'
#
loop_
_entity.id
_entity.type
_entity.pdbx_description
1 polymer ?
#
loop_
_entity_poly.entity_id
_entity_poly.type
_entity_poly.pdbx_seq_one_letter_code
_entity_poly.pdbx_strand_id
1 'polypeptide(L)' 'MFTKARFFKCSLQVNPAGYIKYRGQQQIITEDEYNQNLLAASLEAGIEVIGLADHGSVAL' A
#
# COMPACT_ATOMS: atom_id res chain seq x y z
N MET A 1 24.97 6.19 22.97
CA MET A 1 23.68 6.88 22.72
C MET A 1 22.64 5.79 22.48
N PHE A 2 21.76 5.53 23.44
CA PHE A 2 20.80 4.42 23.34
C PHE A 2 19.58 4.86 22.51
N THR A 3 19.35 4.23 21.36
CA THR A 3 18.09 4.38 20.63
C THR A 3 16.99 3.65 21.40
N LYS A 4 16.03 4.39 21.94
CA LYS A 4 14.83 3.80 22.54
C LYS A 4 13.94 3.24 21.43
N ALA A 5 13.23 2.14 21.71
CA ALA A 5 12.20 1.65 20.82
C ALA A 5 11.13 2.73 20.60
N ARG A 6 10.64 2.84 19.37
CA ARG A 6 9.65 3.82 18.93
C ARG A 6 8.49 3.10 18.26
N PHE A 7 7.27 3.60 18.49
CA PHE A 7 6.09 3.14 17.77
C PHE A 7 6.01 3.80 16.39
N PHE A 8 5.58 3.02 15.42
CA PHE A 8 5.27 3.47 14.07
C PHE A 8 3.79 3.22 13.83
N LYS A 9 3.10 4.16 13.19
CA LYS A 9 1.77 3.91 12.66
C LYS A 9 1.90 3.26 11.29
N CYS A 10 1.33 2.07 11.11
CA CYS A 10 1.56 1.25 9.92
C CYS A 10 0.25 0.90 9.21
N SER A 11 0.33 0.72 7.88
CA SER A 11 -0.70 0.08 7.07
C SER A 11 -0.07 -1.11 6.33
N LEU A 12 -0.31 -2.33 6.80
CA LEU A 12 0.52 -3.50 6.42
C LEU A 12 -0.13 -4.45 5.39
N GLN A 13 -1.39 -4.23 5.06
CA GLN A 13 -2.13 -5.04 4.09
C GLN A 13 -2.75 -4.14 3.03
N VAL A 14 -1.92 -3.34 2.38
CA VAL A 14 -2.35 -2.48 1.29
C VAL A 14 -2.29 -3.26 -0.02
N ASN A 15 -3.41 -3.31 -0.73
CA ASN A 15 -3.46 -3.92 -2.04
C ASN A 15 -2.66 -3.10 -3.05
N PRO A 16 -1.86 -3.71 -3.95
CA PRO A 16 -1.21 -2.96 -5.03
C PRO A 16 -2.22 -2.48 -6.08
N ALA A 17 -1.83 -1.53 -6.94
CA ALA A 17 -2.68 -1.00 -8.02
C ALA A 17 -3.30 -2.12 -8.88
N GLY A 18 -2.51 -3.16 -9.17
CA GLY A 18 -2.93 -4.32 -9.94
C GLY A 18 -3.95 -5.23 -9.25
N TYR A 19 -4.21 -5.07 -7.95
CA TYR A 19 -5.16 -5.93 -7.23
C TYR A 19 -6.60 -5.82 -7.76
N ILE A 20 -6.96 -4.68 -8.34
CA ILE A 20 -8.30 -4.44 -8.92
C ILE A 20 -8.69 -5.49 -9.98
N LYS A 21 -7.73 -6.13 -10.65
CA LYS A 21 -7.98 -7.23 -11.59
C LYS A 21 -8.68 -8.42 -10.93
N TYR A 22 -8.37 -8.70 -9.66
CA TYR A 22 -9.02 -9.77 -8.88
C TYR A 22 -10.44 -9.41 -8.45
N ARG A 23 -10.86 -8.16 -8.65
CA ARG A 23 -12.21 -7.67 -8.37
C ARG A 23 -13.09 -7.61 -9.61
N GLY A 24 -12.60 -8.07 -10.77
CA GLY A 24 -13.32 -8.00 -12.05
C GLY A 24 -13.54 -6.58 -12.55
N GLN A 25 -12.74 -5.63 -12.08
CA GLN A 25 -12.83 -4.21 -12.43
C GLN A 25 -11.56 -3.78 -13.18
N GLN A 26 -11.70 -2.73 -13.97
CA GLN A 26 -10.61 -2.12 -14.70
C GLN A 26 -10.10 -0.89 -13.94
N GLN A 27 -8.78 -0.77 -13.83
CA GLN A 27 -8.20 0.42 -13.22
C GLN A 27 -8.41 1.62 -14.14
N ILE A 28 -8.95 2.70 -13.60
CA ILE A 28 -9.24 3.93 -14.37
C ILE A 28 -8.01 4.85 -14.38
N ILE A 29 -7.16 4.71 -13.35
CA ILE A 29 -5.94 5.49 -13.16
C ILE A 29 -4.69 4.68 -13.46
N THR A 30 -3.58 5.36 -13.69
CA THR A 30 -2.28 4.67 -13.83
C THR A 30 -1.79 4.12 -12.49
N GLU A 31 -0.84 3.18 -12.51
CA GLU A 31 -0.20 2.69 -11.29
C GLU A 31 0.54 3.82 -10.55
N ASP A 32 1.20 4.73 -11.29
CA ASP A 32 1.84 5.90 -10.70
C ASP A 32 0.83 6.80 -9.99
N GLU A 33 -0.31 7.10 -10.61
CA GLU A 33 -1.37 7.89 -10.01
C GLU A 33 -1.98 7.20 -8.78
N TYR A 34 -2.19 5.89 -8.84
CA TYR A 34 -2.61 5.09 -7.69
C TYR A 34 -1.61 5.21 -6.53
N ASN A 35 -0.33 5.05 -6.79
CA ASN A 35 0.73 5.10 -5.79
C ASN A 35 0.88 6.50 -5.18
N GLN A 36 0.70 7.57 -5.97
CA GLN A 36 0.70 8.93 -5.45
C GLN A 36 -0.50 9.22 -4.55
N ASN A 37 -1.69 8.77 -4.95
CA ASN A 37 -2.89 8.90 -4.12
C ASN A 37 -2.76 8.11 -2.81
N LEU A 38 -2.20 6.90 -2.87
CA LEU A 38 -1.90 6.09 -1.69
C LEU A 38 -0.91 6.79 -0.75
N LEU A 39 0.15 7.39 -1.30
CA LEU A 39 1.13 8.16 -0.53
C LEU A 39 0.48 9.36 0.15
N ALA A 40 -0.30 10.15 -0.60
CA ALA A 40 -0.99 11.33 -0.06
C ALA A 40 -1.93 10.96 1.10
N ALA A 41 -2.76 9.94 0.92
CA ALA A 41 -3.65 9.45 1.96
C ALA A 41 -2.88 8.89 3.18
N SER A 42 -1.74 8.24 2.95
CA SER A 42 -0.89 7.71 4.02
C SER A 42 -0.26 8.83 4.83
N LEU A 43 0.22 9.90 4.18
CA LEU A 43 0.76 11.08 4.84
C LEU A 43 -0.32 11.80 5.65
N GLU A 44 -1.51 11.99 5.08
CA GLU A 44 -2.66 12.58 5.77
C GLU A 44 -3.06 11.78 7.02
N ALA A 45 -3.05 10.45 6.92
CA ALA A 45 -3.34 9.55 8.03
C ALA A 45 -2.15 9.38 9.01
N GLY A 46 -0.98 9.96 8.74
CA GLY A 46 0.23 9.80 9.55
C GLY A 46 0.78 8.36 9.56
N ILE A 47 0.58 7.61 8.48
CA ILE A 47 1.19 6.30 8.27
C ILE A 47 2.67 6.49 7.92
N GLU A 48 3.54 5.79 8.63
CA GLU A 48 4.99 5.85 8.46
C GLU A 48 5.55 4.64 7.72
N VAL A 49 4.82 3.52 7.75
CA VAL A 49 5.23 2.27 7.09
C VAL A 49 4.03 1.69 6.34
N ILE A 50 4.24 1.44 5.05
CA ILE A 50 3.28 0.78 4.17
C ILE A 50 3.82 -0.59 3.78
N GLY A 51 3.01 -1.63 3.98
CA GLY A 51 3.23 -2.97 3.46
C GLY A 51 2.25 -3.25 2.33
N LEU A 52 2.78 -3.49 1.13
CA LEU A 52 1.99 -3.94 -0.02
C LEU A 52 1.80 -5.47 0.06
N ALA A 53 0.56 -5.92 0.01
CA ALA A 53 0.18 -7.32 0.00
C ALA A 53 -0.26 -7.70 -1.42
N ASP A 54 0.69 -8.22 -2.21
CA ASP A 54 0.36 -8.75 -3.53
C ASP A 54 -0.15 -10.19 -3.43
N HIS A 55 -1.33 -10.42 -3.98
CA HIS A 55 -2.00 -11.71 -4.03
C HIS A 55 -1.61 -12.53 -5.28
N GLY A 56 -0.67 -12.04 -6.09
CA GLY A 56 -0.17 -12.67 -7.32
C GLY A 56 0.66 -13.94 -7.16
N SER A 57 0.93 -14.41 -5.93
CA SER A 57 1.73 -15.62 -5.67
C SER A 57 0.90 -16.92 -5.54
N VAL A 58 -0.24 -17.03 -6.22
CA VAL A 58 -0.78 -18.37 -6.53
C VAL A 58 -0.01 -18.87 -7.76
N ALA A 59 1.13 -19.52 -7.51
CA ALA A 59 1.83 -20.27 -8.54
C ALA A 59 0.86 -21.35 -9.08
N LEU A 60 0.66 -21.35 -10.40
CA LEU A 60 0.18 -22.53 -11.12
C LEU A 60 1.34 -23.51 -11.29
#